data_AF-A0A8H9WA15-F1
#
_entry.id   AF-A0A8H9WA15-F1
#
_cell.length_a   1.000
_cell.length_b   1.000
_cell.length_c   1.000
_cell.angle_alpha   90.00
_cell.angle_beta   90.00
_cell.angle_gamma   90.00
#
_symmetry.space_group_name_H-M   'P 1'
#
loop_
_entity.id
_entity.type
_entity.pdbx_description
1 polymer ?
#
loop_
_entity_poly.entity_id
_entity_poly.type
_entity_poly.pdbx_seq_one_letter_code
_entity_poly.pdbx_strand_id
1 'polypeptide(L)' 'MISVDGKYYFFSLDIVQKDEGTEVRLYPKTQPLESIL' A
#
# COMPACT_ATOMS: atom_id res chain seq x y z
N MET A 1 -5.56 -1.41 0.02
CA MET A 1 -5.58 -2.04 1.36
C MET A 1 -5.49 -3.54 1.13
N ILE A 2 -4.61 -4.22 1.85
CA ILE A 2 -4.45 -5.68 1.76
C ILE A 2 -4.69 -6.25 3.16
N SER A 3 -5.50 -7.31 3.25
CA SER A 3 -5.73 -8.06 4.50
C SER A 3 -4.90 -9.33 4.47
N VAL A 4 -4.07 -9.55 5.49
CA VAL A 4 -3.25 -10.75 5.67
C VAL A 4 -3.43 -11.20 7.11
N ASP A 5 -3.91 -12.43 7.32
CA ASP A 5 -4.15 -13.02 8.65
C ASP A 5 -4.95 -12.11 9.61
N GLY A 6 -5.98 -11.43 9.07
CA GLY A 6 -6.83 -10.52 9.84
C GLY A 6 -6.19 -9.17 10.19
N LYS A 7 -4.95 -8.91 9.77
CA LYS A 7 -4.28 -7.61 9.88
C LYS A 7 -4.42 -6.82 8.58
N TYR A 8 -4.69 -5.52 8.72
CA TYR A 8 -4.86 -4.61 7.58
C TYR A 8 -3.59 -3.80 7.34
N TYR A 9 -3.10 -3.87 6.11
CA TYR A 9 -1.94 -3.10 5.65
C TYR A 9 -2.36 -2.05 4.63
N PHE A 10 -1.90 -0.83 4.86
CA PHE A 10 -2.21 0.33 4.04
C PHE A 10 -1.01 0.69 3.18
N PHE A 11 -1.28 1.05 1.93
CA PHE A 11 -0.26 1.40 0.95
C PHE A 11 -0.71 2.63 0.17
N SER A 12 0.23 3.46 -0.25
CA SER A 12 0.03 4.34 -1.40
C SER A 12 0.28 3.55 -2.68
N LEU A 13 -0.49 3.89 -3.72
CA LEU A 13 -0.37 3.30 -5.05
C LEU A 13 0.10 4.40 -6.01
N ASP A 14 1.13 4.11 -6.79
CA ASP A 14 1.57 4.91 -7.93
C ASP A 14 1.48 4.05 -9.19
N ILE A 15 0.77 4.54 -10.20
CA ILE A 15 0.54 3.83 -11.47
C ILE A 15 1.12 4.68 -12.59
N VAL A 16 2.12 4.13 -13.27
CA VAL A 16 2.82 4.81 -14.37
C VAL A 16 2.61 4.01 -15.65
N GLN A 17 2.03 4.66 -16.67
CA GLN A 17 1.94 4.08 -18.00
C GLN A 17 3.28 4.22 -18.72
N LYS A 18 3.80 3.11 -19.25
CA LYS A 18 5.02 3.03 -20.06
C LYS A 18 4.68 2.46 -21.44
N ASP A 19 5.61 2.63 -22.38
CA ASP A 19 5.46 2.10 -23.75
C ASP A 19 5.35 0.57 -23.78
N GLU A 20 5.96 -0.10 -22.80
CA GLU A 20 6.03 -1.55 -22.66
C GLU A 20 4.98 -2.13 -21.69
N GLY A 21 4.15 -1.28 -21.08
CA GLY A 21 3.05 -1.71 -20.20
C GLY A 21 2.77 -0.75 -19.04
N THR A 22 2.14 -1.26 -17.99
CA THR A 22 1.81 -0.46 -16.79
C THR A 22 2.72 -0.87 -15.64
N GLU A 23 3.46 0.08 -15.09
CA GLU A 23 4.21 -0.12 -13.84
C GLU A 23 3.33 0.27 -12.65
N VAL A 24 3.21 -0.64 -11.69
CA VAL A 24 2.44 -0.45 -10.46
C VAL A 24 3.38 -0.51 -9.26
N ARG A 25 3.50 0.59 -8.52
CA ARG A 25 4.35 0.70 -7.33
C ARG A 25 3.49 0.77 -6.07
N LEU A 26 3.87 -0.01 -5.07
CA LEU A 26 3.22 -0.06 -3.76
C LEU A 26 4.19 0.48 -2.70
N TYR A 27 3.76 1.50 -1.97
CA TYR A 27 4.54 2.08 -0.87
C TYR A 27 3.83 1.81 0.45
N PRO A 28 4.42 1.04 1.37
CA PRO A 28 3.83 0.79 2.69
C PRO A 28 3.60 2.12 3.40
N LYS A 29 2.41 2.28 3.99
CA LYS A 29 2.16 3.35 4.95
C LYS A 29 2.41 2.78 6.33
N THR A 30 3.38 3.35 7.04
CA THR A 30 3.46 3.18 8.50
C THR A 30 2.21 3.81 9.09
N GLN A 31 1.34 2.99 9.67
CA GLN A 31 0.30 3.51 10.54
C GLN A 31 0.97 4.20 11.73
N PRO A 32 0.51 5.38 12.17
CA PRO A 32 0.90 5.91 13.47
C PRO A 32 0.57 4.86 14.53
N LEU A 33 1.46 4.67 15.51
CA LEU A 33 1.24 3.76 16.64
C LEU A 33 0.12 4.25 17.60
N GLU A 34 -0.63 5.28 17.21
CA GLU A 34 -1.64 5.98 18.02
C GLU A 34 -3.05 5.50 17.67
N SER A 35 -3.37 4.25 17.99
CA SER A 35 -4.76 3.84 18.29
C SER A 35 -4.84 2.53 19.09
N ILE A 36 -3.80 2.23 19.87
CA ILE A 36 -3.86 1.23 20.94
C ILE A 36 -3.59 1.94 22.27
N LEU A 37 -4.48 2.86 22.65
CA LEU A 37 -4.74 3.27 24.02
C LEU A 37 -6.23 3.57 24.17
#